data_AF-A0A7Y6IPV1-F1
#
_entry.id   AF-A0A7Y6IPV1-F1
#
_cell.length_a   1.000
_cell.length_b   1.000
_cell.length_c   1.000
_cell.angle_alpha   90.00
_cell.angle_beta   90.00
_cell.angle_gamma   90.00
#
_symmetry.space_group_name_H-M   'P 1'
#
loop_
_entity.id
_entity.type
_entity.pdbx_description
1 polymer ?
#
loop_
_entity_poly.entity_id
_entity_poly.type
_entity_poly.pdbx_seq_one_letter_code
_entity_poly.pdbx_strand_id
1 'polypeptide(L)'
;MFGAGAVSVLWPSERERGEAWSLVGFAGLALQNVTFAGIIAARLALARTAPADPGATPGLWAWHDAMFTLNGTFLAVALLGLSVAGLRARFIRRWHAALGFVAAGLQFSSACLAFAVMRGEGPLGLVGLAGWLAWVAWIAVYGMRLIRA
;
A
#
# COMPACT_ATOMS: atom_id res chain seq x y z
N MET A 1 0.10 13.93 -0.05
CA MET A 1 -0.31 14.77 -1.20
C MET A 1 -0.71 13.97 -2.45
N PHE A 2 0.01 12.89 -2.83
CA PHE A 2 -0.28 12.11 -4.05
C PHE A 2 -1.76 11.69 -4.21
N GLY A 3 -2.34 11.01 -3.22
CA GLY A 3 -3.71 10.48 -3.34
C GLY A 3 -4.78 11.56 -3.52
N ALA A 4 -4.66 12.68 -2.81
CA ALA A 4 -5.55 13.83 -2.98
C ALA A 4 -5.43 14.45 -4.38
N GLY A 5 -4.20 14.53 -4.91
CA GLY A 5 -3.96 14.96 -6.29
C GLY A 5 -4.62 14.03 -7.31
N ALA A 6 -4.48 12.71 -7.15
CA ALA A 6 -5.14 11.74 -8.01
C ALA A 6 -6.67 11.88 -7.97
N VAL A 7 -7.26 12.02 -6.78
CA VAL A 7 -8.71 12.28 -6.64
C VAL A 7 -9.10 13.58 -7.34
N SER A 8 -8.36 14.68 -7.14
CA SER A 8 -8.71 15.98 -7.74
C SER A 8 -8.78 15.95 -9.27
N VAL A 9 -7.90 15.17 -9.91
CA VAL A 9 -7.85 15.01 -11.37
C VAL A 9 -8.93 14.06 -11.88
N LEU A 10 -9.20 12.97 -11.16
CA LEU A 10 -10.08 11.90 -11.64
C LEU A 10 -11.55 12.10 -11.30
N TRP A 11 -11.83 12.77 -10.17
CA TRP A 11 -13.15 12.88 -9.55
C TRP A 11 -14.24 13.46 -10.46
N PRO A 12 -14.01 14.53 -11.26
CA PRO A 12 -15.04 15.05 -12.16
C PRO A 12 -15.56 13.98 -13.13
N SER A 13 -14.63 13.26 -13.78
CA SER A 13 -14.96 12.22 -14.75
C SER A 13 -15.61 10.99 -14.10
N GLU A 14 -15.23 10.65 -12.87
CA GLU A 14 -15.80 9.51 -12.15
C GLU A 14 -17.23 9.81 -11.69
N ARG A 15 -17.50 11.04 -11.23
CA ARG A 15 -18.85 11.47 -10.87
C ARG A 15 -19.83 11.37 -12.04
N GLU A 16 -19.41 11.78 -13.23
CA GLU A 16 -20.22 11.65 -14.46
C GLU A 16 -20.57 10.19 -14.78
N ARG A 17 -19.70 9.24 -14.40
CA ARG A 17 -19.91 7.80 -14.60
C ARG A 17 -20.57 7.09 -13.41
N GLY A 18 -20.87 7.80 -12.31
CA GLY A 18 -21.37 7.18 -11.07
C GLY A 18 -20.35 6.27 -10.39
N GLU A 19 -19.05 6.53 -10.56
CA GLU A 19 -17.93 5.74 -10.04
C GLU A 19 -17.22 6.47 -8.88
N ALA A 20 -16.46 5.74 -8.08
CA ALA A 20 -15.67 6.30 -6.98
C ALA A 20 -14.33 5.57 -6.76
N TRP A 21 -13.73 5.05 -7.83
CA TRP A 21 -12.52 4.23 -7.72
C TRP A 21 -11.31 5.02 -7.22
N SER A 22 -11.20 6.31 -7.55
CA SER A 22 -10.13 7.14 -6.98
C SER A 22 -10.26 7.29 -5.46
N LEU A 23 -11.49 7.34 -4.93
CA LEU A 23 -11.74 7.36 -3.48
C LEU A 23 -11.41 6.03 -2.82
N VAL A 24 -11.70 4.89 -3.46
CA VAL A 24 -11.27 3.57 -2.99
C VAL A 24 -9.74 3.52 -2.88
N GLY A 25 -9.06 3.99 -3.93
CA GLY A 25 -7.61 4.07 -3.96
C GLY A 25 -7.05 4.99 -2.86
N PHE A 26 -7.68 6.16 -2.68
CA PHE A 26 -7.33 7.12 -1.64
C PHE A 26 -7.54 6.57 -0.23
N ALA A 27 -8.63 5.82 0.01
CA ALA A 27 -8.88 5.16 1.29
C ALA A 27 -7.78 4.16 1.62
N GLY A 28 -7.32 3.37 0.63
CA GLY A 28 -6.16 2.49 0.80
C GLY A 28 -4.89 3.26 1.21
N LEU A 29 -4.61 4.41 0.59
CA LEU A 29 -3.49 5.26 0.98
C LEU A 29 -3.65 5.87 2.39
N ALA A 30 -4.85 6.28 2.76
CA ALA A 30 -5.13 6.82 4.10
C ALA A 30 -4.91 5.75 5.18
N LEU A 31 -5.39 4.53 4.95
CA LEU A 31 -5.18 3.40 5.85
C LEU A 31 -3.70 3.04 6.01
N GLN A 32 -2.90 3.10 4.93
CA GLN A 32 -1.44 2.92 5.05
C GLN A 32 -0.80 3.96 5.99
N ASN A 33 -1.23 5.22 5.94
CA ASN A 33 -0.69 6.25 6.85
C ASN A 33 -1.03 5.93 8.31
N VAL A 34 -2.24 5.43 8.59
CA VAL A 34 -2.62 4.97 9.92
C VAL A 34 -1.76 3.79 10.37
N THR A 35 -1.53 2.81 9.50
CA THR A 35 -0.66 1.66 9.80
C THR A 35 0.78 2.09 10.07
N PHE A 36 1.35 2.99 9.26
CA PHE A 36 2.69 3.52 9.50
C PHE A 36 2.79 4.31 10.81
N ALA A 37 1.77 5.08 11.17
CA ALA A 37 1.72 5.75 12.47
C ALA A 37 1.78 4.73 13.62
N GLY A 38 1.04 3.61 13.52
CA GLY A 38 1.11 2.49 14.46
C GLY A 38 2.50 1.86 14.54
N ILE A 39 3.11 1.55 13.39
CA ILE A 39 4.48 0.99 13.29
C ILE A 39 5.50 1.91 13.96
N ILE A 40 5.42 3.22 13.73
CA ILE A 40 6.29 4.22 14.35
C ILE A 40 6.02 4.28 15.87
N ALA A 41 4.77 4.24 16.30
CA ALA A 41 4.42 4.22 17.72
C ALA A 41 5.01 3.01 18.44
N ALA A 42 4.96 1.80 17.84
CA ALA A 42 5.64 0.63 18.41
C ALA A 42 7.16 0.79 18.48
N ARG A 43 7.79 1.38 17.46
CA ARG A 43 9.23 1.66 17.50
C ARG A 43 9.60 2.63 18.62
N LEU A 44 8.78 3.67 18.82
CA LEU A 44 8.97 4.62 19.91
C LEU A 44 8.76 3.94 21.28
N ALA A 45 7.74 3.08 21.41
CA ALA A 45 7.52 2.31 22.63
C ALA A 45 8.71 1.40 22.96
N LEU A 46 9.18 0.62 21.98
CA LEU A 46 10.37 -0.23 22.08
C LEU A 46 11.60 0.55 22.54
N ALA A 47 11.87 1.71 21.93
CA ALA A 47 13.00 2.55 22.30
C ALA A 47 12.93 3.07 23.75
N ARG A 48 11.72 3.19 24.31
CA ARG A 48 11.50 3.64 25.69
C ARG A 48 11.53 2.51 26.71
N THR A 49 11.03 1.32 26.37
CA THR A 49 10.85 0.22 27.32
C THR A 49 11.98 -0.80 27.34
N ALA A 50 12.69 -0.99 26.21
CA ALA A 50 13.77 -1.97 26.12
C ALA A 50 14.87 -1.85 27.19
N PRO A 51 15.27 -0.64 27.66
CA PRO A 51 16.27 -0.52 28.73
C PRO A 51 15.78 -1.00 30.11
N ALA A 52 14.47 -0.97 30.37
CA ALA A 52 13.87 -1.25 31.67
C ALA A 52 13.24 -2.64 31.77
N ASP A 53 12.71 -3.17 30.66
CA ASP A 53 12.10 -4.50 30.60
C ASP A 53 12.40 -5.18 29.25
N PRO A 54 13.51 -5.93 29.16
CA PRO A 54 13.86 -6.69 27.97
C PRO A 54 12.82 -7.77 27.61
N GLY A 55 12.00 -8.23 28.57
CA GLY A 55 11.01 -9.28 28.38
C GLY A 55 9.77 -8.83 27.60
N ALA A 56 9.40 -7.56 27.67
CA ALA A 56 8.28 -6.99 26.91
C ALA A 56 8.60 -6.69 25.43
N THR A 57 9.88 -6.75 25.05
CA THR A 57 10.40 -6.38 23.73
C THR A 57 9.94 -7.29 22.57
N PRO A 58 9.88 -8.63 22.71
CA PRO A 58 9.54 -9.52 21.60
C PRO A 58 8.10 -9.37 21.08
N GLY A 59 7.14 -9.15 21.98
CA GLY A 59 5.73 -8.99 21.60
C GLY A 59 5.48 -7.73 20.76
N LEU A 60 6.13 -6.62 21.12
CA LEU A 60 6.06 -5.36 20.36
C LEU A 60 6.72 -5.46 18.99
N TRP A 61 7.84 -6.19 18.87
CA TRP A 61 8.46 -6.49 17.58
C TRP A 61 7.56 -7.35 16.69
N ALA A 62 6.98 -8.42 17.23
CA ALA A 62 6.05 -9.26 16.47
C ALA A 62 4.83 -8.48 15.97
N TRP A 63 4.28 -7.59 16.80
CA TRP A 63 3.17 -6.71 16.42
C TRP A 63 3.58 -5.71 15.32
N HIS A 64 4.77 -5.10 15.45
CA HIS A 64 5.34 -4.22 14.42
C HIS A 64 5.47 -4.94 13.07
N ASP A 65 6.01 -6.16 13.06
CA ASP A 65 6.24 -6.93 11.84
C ASP A 65 4.93 -7.40 11.20
N ALA A 66 3.94 -7.78 12.02
CA ALA A 66 2.61 -8.11 11.56
C ALA A 66 1.93 -6.90 10.90
N MET A 67 1.97 -5.71 11.54
CA MET A 67 1.44 -4.48 10.97
C MET A 67 2.12 -4.12 9.65
N PHE A 68 3.45 -4.24 9.58
CA PHE A 68 4.21 -3.96 8.36
C PHE A 68 3.83 -4.90 7.22
N THR A 69 3.65 -6.20 7.51
CA THR A 69 3.27 -7.19 6.51
C THR A 69 1.82 -6.99 6.03
N LEU A 70 0.89 -6.76 6.95
CA LEU A 70 -0.53 -6.53 6.65
C LEU A 70 -0.79 -5.20 5.93
N ASN A 71 0.15 -4.25 5.98
CA ASN A 71 0.09 -3.02 5.20
C ASN A 71 -0.05 -3.29 3.69
N GLY A 72 0.43 -4.44 3.20
CA GLY A 72 0.25 -4.91 1.83
C GLY A 72 -1.22 -4.92 1.38
N THR A 73 -2.16 -5.21 2.28
CA THR A 73 -3.61 -5.16 2.00
C THR A 73 -4.06 -3.76 1.57
N PHE A 74 -3.63 -2.73 2.31
CA PHE A 74 -4.02 -1.35 2.02
C PHE A 74 -3.33 -0.81 0.76
N LEU A 75 -2.09 -1.25 0.52
CA LEU A 75 -1.38 -0.96 -0.72
C LEU A 75 -2.06 -1.61 -1.93
N ALA A 76 -2.55 -2.84 -1.80
CA ALA A 76 -3.31 -3.52 -2.85
C ALA A 76 -4.62 -2.77 -3.18
N VAL A 77 -5.36 -2.32 -2.16
CA VAL A 77 -6.57 -1.51 -2.35
C VAL A 77 -6.23 -0.18 -3.05
N ALA A 78 -5.15 0.48 -2.65
CA ALA A 78 -4.68 1.71 -3.27
C ALA A 78 -4.37 1.53 -4.77
N LEU A 79 -3.58 0.52 -5.09
CA LEU A 79 -3.18 0.17 -6.45
C LEU A 79 -4.37 -0.22 -7.33
N LEU A 80 -5.28 -1.04 -6.80
CA LEU A 80 -6.49 -1.45 -7.50
C LEU A 80 -7.36 -0.24 -7.83
N GLY A 81 -7.73 0.55 -6.81
CA GLY A 81 -8.60 1.71 -6.97
C GLY A 81 -8.04 2.74 -7.96
N LEU A 82 -6.78 3.15 -7.78
CA LEU A 82 -6.17 4.16 -8.65
C LEU A 82 -5.88 3.65 -10.08
N SER A 83 -5.60 2.35 -10.25
CA SER A 83 -5.41 1.76 -11.57
C SER A 83 -6.73 1.65 -12.33
N VAL A 84 -7.83 1.24 -11.67
CA VAL A 84 -9.16 1.23 -12.30
C VAL A 84 -9.59 2.65 -12.64
N ALA A 85 -9.50 3.58 -11.69
CA ALA A 85 -9.89 4.97 -11.89
C ALA A 85 -9.12 5.62 -13.05
N GLY A 86 -7.79 5.49 -13.04
CA GLY A 86 -6.94 6.03 -14.08
C GLY A 86 -7.18 5.40 -15.45
N LEU A 87 -7.47 4.09 -15.51
CA LEU A 87 -7.74 3.41 -16.77
C LEU A 87 -9.09 3.85 -17.36
N ARG A 88 -10.14 3.92 -16.54
CA ARG A 88 -11.49 4.33 -16.96
C ARG A 88 -11.54 5.80 -17.37
N ALA A 89 -10.78 6.66 -16.69
CA ALA A 89 -10.62 8.07 -17.06
C ALA A 89 -9.63 8.30 -18.23
N ARG A 90 -9.03 7.24 -18.80
CA ARG A 90 -7.96 7.31 -19.82
C ARG A 90 -6.73 8.13 -19.40
N PHE A 91 -6.55 8.34 -18.10
CA PHE A 91 -5.43 9.08 -17.51
C PHE A 91 -4.11 8.29 -17.63
N ILE A 92 -4.18 6.96 -17.45
CA ILE A 92 -3.04 6.04 -17.61
C ILE A 92 -3.25 5.08 -18.79
N ARG A 93 -2.15 4.52 -19.31
CA ARG A 93 -2.17 3.51 -20.37
C ARG A 93 -2.43 2.11 -19.80
N ARG A 94 -2.93 1.19 -20.63
CA ARG A 94 -3.22 -0.21 -20.24
C ARG A 94 -2.06 -0.94 -19.56
N TRP A 95 -0.84 -0.78 -20.06
CA TRP A 95 0.34 -1.42 -19.47
C TRP A 95 0.61 -0.94 -18.03
N HIS A 96 0.34 0.33 -17.76
CA HIS A 96 0.54 0.93 -16.44
C HIS A 96 -0.53 0.43 -15.46
N ALA A 97 -1.78 0.30 -15.92
CA ALA A 97 -2.84 -0.34 -15.14
C ALA A 97 -2.50 -1.81 -14.85
N ALA A 98 -1.98 -2.56 -15.83
CA ALA A 98 -1.55 -3.95 -15.64
C ALA A 98 -0.43 -4.06 -14.59
N LEU A 99 0.57 -3.18 -14.63
CA LEU A 99 1.60 -3.11 -13.58
C LEU A 99 0.97 -2.88 -12.20
N GLY A 100 -0.01 -2.00 -12.11
CA GLY A 100 -0.73 -1.73 -10.86
C GLY A 100 -1.52 -2.93 -10.34
N PHE A 101 -2.21 -3.67 -11.23
CA PHE A 101 -2.92 -4.89 -10.87
C PHE A 101 -1.99 -6.02 -10.44
N VAL A 102 -0.85 -6.19 -11.12
CA VAL A 102 0.18 -7.16 -10.72
C VAL A 102 0.74 -6.81 -9.34
N ALA A 103 1.11 -5.54 -9.14
CA ALA A 103 1.58 -5.06 -7.84
C ALA A 103 0.52 -5.27 -6.74
N ALA A 104 -0.75 -4.99 -7.02
CA ALA A 104 -1.85 -5.20 -6.09
C ALA A 104 -2.03 -6.68 -5.73
N GLY A 105 -2.00 -7.56 -6.74
CA GLY A 105 -2.10 -9.01 -6.55
C GLY A 105 -0.96 -9.54 -5.69
N LEU A 106 0.28 -9.15 -5.99
CA LEU A 106 1.46 -9.56 -5.21
C LEU A 106 1.37 -9.10 -3.75
N GLN A 107 0.95 -7.86 -3.51
CA GLN A 107 0.82 -7.33 -2.15
C GLN A 107 -0.30 -8.00 -1.36
N PHE A 108 -1.45 -8.24 -2.01
CA PHE A 108 -2.55 -8.95 -1.38
C PHE A 108 -2.18 -10.41 -1.07
N SER A 109 -1.53 -11.10 -2.01
CA SER A 109 -1.02 -12.47 -1.79
C SER A 109 -0.01 -12.50 -0.64
N SER A 110 0.91 -11.54 -0.57
CA SER A 110 1.86 -11.44 0.55
C SER A 110 1.15 -11.22 1.89
N ALA A 111 0.07 -10.42 1.93
CA ALA A 111 -0.72 -10.19 3.13
C ALA A 111 -1.52 -11.43 3.56
N CYS A 112 -2.12 -12.16 2.61
CA CYS A 112 -2.78 -13.45 2.90
C CYS A 112 -1.80 -14.49 3.45
N LEU A 113 -0.54 -14.44 3.02
CA LEU A 113 0.52 -15.33 3.46
C LEU A 113 1.28 -14.80 4.68
N ALA A 114 0.83 -13.71 5.32
CA ALA A 114 1.56 -13.05 6.40
C ALA A 114 1.99 -14.00 7.52
N PHE A 115 1.11 -14.93 7.92
CA PHE A 115 1.44 -15.93 8.94
C PHE A 115 2.62 -16.82 8.54
N ALA A 116 2.64 -17.33 7.31
CA ALA A 116 3.73 -18.17 6.80
C ALA A 116 5.03 -17.35 6.61
N VAL A 117 4.90 -16.10 6.13
CA VAL A 117 6.03 -15.17 6.00
C VAL A 117 6.68 -14.90 7.35
N MET A 118 5.89 -14.65 8.40
CA MET A 118 6.39 -14.39 9.76
C MET A 118 7.08 -15.61 10.39
N ARG A 119 6.78 -16.83 9.94
CA ARG A 119 7.47 -18.06 10.38
C ARG A 119 8.80 -18.30 9.67
N GLY A 120 9.17 -17.44 8.71
CA GLY A 120 10.40 -17.59 7.93
C GLY A 120 10.35 -18.75 6.94
N GLU A 121 9.15 -19.20 6.54
CA GLU A 121 8.98 -20.34 5.65
C GLU A 121 9.36 -19.95 4.21
N GLY A 122 10.61 -20.24 3.82
CA GLY A 122 11.08 -20.14 2.45
C GLY A 122 11.09 -18.71 1.87
N PRO A 123 11.11 -18.57 0.53
CA PRO A 123 11.26 -17.28 -0.14
C PRO A 123 9.97 -16.46 -0.22
N LEU A 124 8.94 -16.76 0.59
CA LEU A 124 7.62 -16.12 0.50
C LEU A 124 7.67 -14.60 0.68
N GLY A 125 8.62 -14.08 1.46
CA GLY A 125 8.85 -12.64 1.60
C GLY A 125 9.21 -11.93 0.29
N LEU A 126 9.75 -12.65 -0.71
CA LEU A 126 10.06 -12.09 -2.02
C LEU A 126 8.81 -11.68 -2.80
N VAL A 127 7.64 -12.28 -2.51
CA VAL A 127 6.37 -11.93 -3.16
C VAL A 127 5.98 -10.49 -2.80
N GLY A 128 6.00 -10.15 -1.51
CA GLY A 128 5.73 -8.80 -1.04
C GLY A 128 6.77 -7.79 -1.54
N LEU A 129 8.06 -8.18 -1.55
CA LEU A 129 9.13 -7.34 -2.09
C LEU A 129 8.95 -7.04 -3.59
N ALA A 130 8.62 -8.06 -4.39
CA ALA A 130 8.35 -7.89 -5.82
C ALA A 130 7.15 -6.96 -6.04
N GLY A 131 6.07 -7.14 -5.28
CA GLY A 131 4.91 -6.25 -5.31
C GLY A 131 5.26 -4.81 -4.94
N TRP A 132 6.16 -4.63 -3.97
CA TRP A 132 6.62 -3.31 -3.52
C TRP A 132 7.45 -2.60 -4.59
N LEU A 133 8.39 -3.30 -5.23
CA LEU A 133 9.19 -2.75 -6.33
C LEU A 133 8.32 -2.39 -7.54
N ALA A 134 7.35 -3.24 -7.87
CA ALA A 134 6.38 -2.95 -8.93
C ALA A 134 5.54 -1.70 -8.60
N TRP A 135 5.13 -1.54 -7.34
CA TRP A 135 4.47 -0.32 -6.87
C TRP A 135 5.35 0.93 -6.99
N VAL A 136 6.65 0.85 -6.65
CA VAL A 136 7.57 2.00 -6.80
C VAL A 136 7.66 2.47 -8.25
N ALA A 137 7.79 1.53 -9.19
CA ALA A 137 7.78 1.86 -10.62
C ALA A 137 6.44 2.47 -11.06
N TRP A 138 5.33 1.92 -10.55
CA TRP A 138 3.98 2.41 -10.82
C TRP A 138 3.79 3.84 -10.32
N ILE A 139 4.10 4.13 -9.06
CA ILE A 139 3.86 5.46 -8.46
C ILE A 139 4.74 6.53 -9.10
N ALA A 140 5.97 6.21 -9.50
CA ALA A 140 6.83 7.14 -10.21
C ALA A 140 6.20 7.58 -11.54
N VAL A 141 5.73 6.63 -12.34
CA VAL A 141 5.11 6.94 -13.65
C VAL A 141 3.76 7.64 -13.47
N TYR A 142 2.96 7.25 -12.47
CA TYR A 142 1.69 7.91 -12.17
C TYR A 142 1.90 9.35 -11.67
N GLY A 143 2.88 9.55 -10.79
CA GLY A 143 3.25 10.87 -10.29
C GLY A 143 3.71 11.82 -11.39
N MET A 144 4.53 11.34 -12.33
CA MET A 144 4.92 12.13 -13.51
C MET A 144 3.72 12.54 -14.38
N ARG A 145 2.68 11.70 -14.47
CA ARG A 145 1.43 12.06 -15.15
C ARG A 145 0.66 13.13 -14.39
N LEU A 146 0.56 13.01 -13.07
CA LEU A 146 -0.14 14.00 -12.23
C LEU A 146 0.52 15.38 -12.24
N ILE A 147 1.85 15.46 -12.27
CA ILE A 147 2.57 16.74 -12.36
C ILE A 147 2.26 17.50 -13.66
N ARG A 148 1.80 16.79 -14.71
CA ARG A 148 1.49 17.35 -16.02
C ARG A 148 -0.02 17.57 -16.26
N ALA A 149 -0.85 17.23 -15.29
CA ALA A 149 -2.31 17.32 -15.37
C ALA A 149 -2.79 18.66 -14.82
#